data_AF-A0A1Y3QF36-F1
#
_entry.id   AF-A0A1Y3QF36-F1
#
_cell.length_a   1.000
_cell.length_b   1.000
_cell.length_c   1.000
_cell.angle_alpha   90.00
_cell.angle_beta   90.00
_cell.angle_gamma   90.00
#
_symmetry.space_group_name_H-M   'P 1'
#
loop_
_entity.id
_entity.type
_entity.pdbx_description
1 polymer ?
#
loop_
_entity_poly.entity_id
_entity_poly.type
_entity_poly.pdbx_seq_one_letter_code
_entity_poly.pdbx_strand_id
1 'polypeptide(L)'
;MGVKKAIRILLPFLLFMFIPGNGLSSAGIKPDKNVLFLLDISREKAQAPFVRHRIDTAAPVETVTFADSSSADRYDPDIVADLVPPGSRVGDVSKFTTNGASHVTIDYWLGSHRCIVTYFDDGKIRKTVYDQIADIVYINENDEKISADRFEVRSTRRIGPFLITY
;
A
#
# COMPACT_ATOMS: atom_id res chain seq x y z
N MET A 1 1.53 36.56 -18.62
CA MET A 1 2.80 35.80 -18.77
C MET A 1 3.44 35.74 -17.39
N GLY A 2 3.86 34.63 -16.80
CA GLY A 2 4.06 33.29 -17.35
C GLY A 2 3.55 32.19 -16.41
N VAL A 3 3.02 31.16 -17.05
CA VAL A 3 2.62 29.88 -16.47
C VAL A 3 3.87 29.13 -16.03
N LYS A 4 3.97 28.77 -14.75
CA LYS A 4 4.54 27.48 -14.32
C LYS A 4 3.76 26.98 -13.10
N LYS A 5 2.53 26.51 -13.35
CA LYS A 5 1.85 25.56 -12.47
C LYS A 5 2.75 24.32 -12.38
N ALA A 6 3.52 24.21 -11.30
CA ALA A 6 4.21 22.97 -10.98
C ALA A 6 3.14 21.98 -10.53
N ILE A 7 2.72 21.15 -11.48
CA ILE A 7 1.97 19.91 -11.25
C ILE A 7 2.80 19.07 -10.28
N ARG A 8 2.45 19.14 -8.99
CA ARG A 8 3.06 18.39 -7.89
C ARG A 8 2.02 17.52 -7.16
N ILE A 9 0.89 17.24 -7.80
CA ILE A 9 -0.28 16.55 -7.21
C ILE A 9 -0.65 15.29 -8.03
N LEU A 10 0.31 14.61 -8.66
CA LEU A 10 -0.04 13.48 -9.54
C LEU A 10 0.88 12.26 -9.43
N LEU A 11 1.43 12.01 -8.24
CA LEU A 11 2.29 10.84 -8.01
C LEU A 11 2.11 10.17 -6.63
N PRO A 12 0.85 9.89 -6.23
CA PRO A 12 0.63 8.56 -5.63
C PRO A 12 -0.51 7.78 -6.30
N PHE A 13 -1.29 8.41 -7.19
CA PHE A 13 -2.47 7.79 -7.83
C PHE A 13 -2.17 6.68 -8.85
N LEU A 14 -0.89 6.53 -9.25
CA LEU A 14 -0.50 5.67 -10.38
C LEU A 14 0.24 4.39 -9.96
N LEU A 15 0.19 4.01 -8.67
CA LEU A 15 0.70 2.70 -8.23
C LEU A 15 -0.41 1.69 -7.87
N PHE A 16 -1.67 1.98 -8.20
CA PHE A 16 -2.82 1.13 -7.88
C PHE A 16 -3.54 0.52 -9.09
N MET A 17 -3.08 0.73 -10.32
CA MET A 17 -3.82 0.28 -11.53
C MET A 17 -3.14 -0.78 -12.42
N PHE A 18 -1.96 -1.29 -12.10
CA PHE A 18 -1.40 -2.41 -12.88
C PHE A 18 -0.63 -3.42 -12.01
N ILE A 19 -1.36 -4.36 -11.41
CA ILE A 19 -0.88 -5.75 -11.42
C ILE A 19 -2.04 -6.61 -11.98
N PRO A 20 -2.28 -6.60 -13.30
CA PRO A 20 -3.04 -7.68 -13.91
C PRO A 20 -2.28 -8.98 -13.65
N GLY A 21 -2.99 -10.01 -13.19
CA GLY A 21 -2.44 -11.32 -12.85
C GLY A 21 -1.83 -12.07 -14.04
N ASN A 22 -0.65 -11.66 -14.47
CA ASN A 22 0.21 -12.41 -15.37
C ASN A 22 1.51 -12.76 -14.63
N GLY A 23 1.75 -14.06 -14.49
CA GLY A 23 2.71 -14.67 -13.59
C GLY A 23 4.07 -13.98 -13.54
N LEU A 24 4.37 -13.42 -12.38
CA LEU A 24 5.72 -13.13 -11.91
C LEU A 24 6.15 -14.32 -11.06
N SER A 25 7.30 -14.90 -11.42
CA SER A 25 7.84 -16.10 -10.79
C SER A 25 8.10 -15.87 -9.30
N SER A 26 7.31 -16.50 -8.43
CA SER A 26 7.63 -16.65 -7.01
C SER A 26 8.81 -17.61 -6.87
N ALA A 27 10.03 -17.15 -7.13
CA ALA A 27 11.20 -17.87 -6.66
C ALA A 27 11.05 -17.93 -5.12
N GLY A 28 11.04 -19.14 -4.54
CA GLY A 28 10.67 -19.43 -3.15
C GLY A 28 11.57 -18.77 -2.10
N ILE A 29 11.56 -17.45 -2.03
CA ILE A 29 12.25 -16.65 -1.05
C ILE A 29 11.47 -16.77 0.25
N LYS A 30 12.02 -17.54 1.19
CA LYS A 30 11.46 -17.60 2.53
C LYS A 30 11.77 -16.29 3.25
N PRO A 31 10.77 -15.55 3.75
CA PRO A 31 11.02 -14.39 4.59
C PRO A 31 11.83 -14.80 5.82
N ASP A 32 12.74 -13.94 6.26
CA ASP A 32 13.42 -14.13 7.53
C ASP A 32 12.44 -13.92 8.71
N LYS A 33 12.91 -14.20 9.92
CA LYS A 33 12.07 -14.11 11.13
C LYS A 33 11.57 -12.69 11.42
N ASN A 34 12.35 -11.67 11.04
CA ASN A 34 11.98 -10.28 11.28
C ASN A 34 10.86 -9.86 10.32
N VAL A 35 10.96 -10.25 9.06
CA VAL A 35 9.92 -10.02 8.05
C VAL A 35 8.65 -10.80 8.39
N LEU A 36 8.76 -12.04 8.87
CA LEU A 36 7.60 -12.81 9.33
C LEU A 36 6.86 -12.12 10.48
N PHE A 37 7.58 -11.51 11.43
CA PHE A 37 6.96 -10.71 12.49
C PHE A 37 6.25 -9.47 11.91
N LEU A 38 6.82 -8.82 10.91
CA LEU A 38 6.17 -7.70 10.23
C LEU A 38 4.94 -8.14 9.43
N LEU A 39 4.90 -9.37 8.94
CA LEU A 39 3.75 -9.91 8.19
C LEU A 39 2.64 -10.47 9.08
N ASP A 40 2.88 -10.62 10.39
CA ASP A 40 1.80 -10.95 11.33
C ASP A 40 0.75 -9.84 11.30
N ILE A 41 -0.52 -10.27 11.16
CA ILE A 41 -1.70 -9.40 11.11
C ILE A 41 -2.61 -9.57 12.34
N SER A 42 -2.17 -10.32 13.35
CA SER A 42 -2.96 -10.56 14.58
C SER A 42 -3.38 -9.26 15.25
N ARG A 43 -2.49 -8.26 15.27
CA ARG A 43 -2.78 -6.92 15.81
C ARG A 43 -3.76 -6.17 14.92
N GLU A 44 -3.55 -6.17 13.62
CA GLU A 44 -4.41 -5.51 12.64
C GLU A 44 -5.83 -6.08 12.72
N LYS A 45 -5.99 -7.40 12.87
CA LYS A 45 -7.28 -8.06 13.10
C LYS A 45 -7.96 -7.56 14.37
N ALA A 46 -7.23 -7.50 15.48
CA ALA A 46 -7.76 -6.99 16.75
C ALA A 46 -8.17 -5.50 16.68
N GLN A 47 -7.50 -4.71 15.84
CA GLN A 47 -7.70 -3.26 15.75
C GLN A 47 -8.65 -2.83 14.61
N ALA A 48 -9.01 -3.73 13.69
CA ALA A 48 -9.82 -3.43 12.51
C ALA A 48 -11.14 -2.68 12.83
N PRO A 49 -11.92 -3.04 13.88
CA PRO A 49 -13.13 -2.28 14.22
C PRO A 49 -12.84 -0.82 14.60
N PHE A 50 -11.72 -0.57 15.29
CA PHE A 50 -11.33 0.77 15.70
C PHE A 50 -10.86 1.61 14.51
N VAL A 51 -10.07 1.01 13.60
CA VAL A 51 -9.66 1.67 12.35
C VAL A 51 -10.88 2.09 11.56
N ARG A 52 -11.83 1.17 11.33
CA ARG A 52 -13.05 1.47 10.58
C ARG A 52 -13.88 2.54 11.25
N HIS A 53 -14.12 2.42 12.54
CA HIS A 53 -14.88 3.43 13.29
C HIS A 53 -14.27 4.83 13.17
N ARG A 54 -12.95 4.97 13.29
CA ARG A 54 -12.28 6.27 13.18
C ARG A 54 -12.37 6.85 11.78
N ILE A 55 -12.20 6.03 10.75
CA ILE A 55 -12.31 6.49 9.36
C ILE A 55 -13.74 6.91 9.03
N ASP A 56 -14.74 6.12 9.45
CA ASP A 56 -16.14 6.42 9.15
C ASP A 56 -16.70 7.62 9.93
N THR A 57 -16.04 8.03 11.01
CA THR A 57 -16.43 9.19 11.84
C THR A 57 -15.57 10.42 11.61
N ALA A 58 -14.40 10.29 10.99
CA ALA A 58 -13.53 11.41 10.65
C ALA A 58 -13.99 12.11 9.36
N ALA A 59 -13.76 13.42 9.29
CA ALA A 59 -13.90 14.15 8.04
C ALA A 59 -12.65 13.94 7.16
N PRO A 60 -12.80 13.65 5.87
CA PRO A 60 -11.66 13.57 4.97
C PRO A 60 -11.03 14.95 4.76
N VAL A 61 -9.71 14.96 4.64
CA VAL A 61 -8.91 16.15 4.27
C VAL A 61 -9.09 16.46 2.78
N GLU A 62 -9.23 15.42 1.97
CA GLU A 62 -9.41 15.52 0.51
C GLU A 62 -10.28 14.36 0.02
N THR A 63 -11.16 14.64 -0.94
CA THR A 63 -11.95 13.63 -1.64
C THR A 63 -11.72 13.78 -3.14
N VAL A 64 -11.31 12.69 -3.79
CA VAL A 64 -11.17 12.60 -5.24
C VAL A 64 -12.27 11.70 -5.78
N THR A 65 -13.04 12.18 -6.76
CA THR A 65 -14.08 11.39 -7.43
C THR A 65 -13.64 11.06 -8.86
N PHE A 66 -13.84 9.81 -9.27
CA PHE A 66 -13.47 9.30 -10.59
C PHE A 66 -14.67 9.23 -11.54
N ALA A 67 -14.39 9.06 -12.83
CA ALA A 67 -15.41 9.01 -13.88
C ALA A 67 -16.38 7.83 -13.75
N ASP A 68 -15.96 6.75 -13.10
CA ASP A 68 -16.78 5.57 -12.81
C ASP A 68 -17.62 5.71 -11.52
N SER A 69 -17.72 6.93 -10.98
CA SER A 69 -18.39 7.24 -9.70
C SER A 69 -17.74 6.61 -8.47
N SER A 70 -16.54 6.03 -8.59
CA SER A 70 -15.75 5.67 -7.41
C SER A 70 -15.18 6.94 -6.75
N SER A 71 -14.84 6.83 -5.47
CA SER A 71 -14.20 7.91 -4.72
C SER A 71 -13.01 7.40 -3.91
N ALA A 72 -12.04 8.28 -3.71
CA ALA A 72 -10.93 8.10 -2.78
C ALA A 72 -10.92 9.27 -1.81
N ASP A 73 -11.16 8.96 -0.54
CA ASP A 73 -11.05 9.90 0.56
C ASP A 73 -9.67 9.77 1.20
N ARG A 74 -9.03 10.90 1.47
CA ARG A 74 -7.76 10.98 2.17
C ARG A 74 -7.97 11.59 3.54
N TYR A 75 -7.32 11.03 4.55
CA TYR A 75 -7.47 11.43 5.94
C TYR A 75 -6.16 11.93 6.52
N ASP A 76 -6.28 12.66 7.63
CA ASP A 76 -5.12 13.04 8.44
C ASP A 76 -4.47 11.78 9.03
N PRO A 77 -3.16 11.53 8.81
CA PRO A 77 -2.46 10.39 9.38
C PRO A 77 -2.57 10.25 10.91
N ASP A 78 -2.74 11.36 11.63
CA ASP A 78 -2.78 11.36 13.09
C ASP A 78 -3.99 10.59 13.66
N ILE A 79 -5.07 10.44 12.88
CA ILE A 79 -6.28 9.73 13.37
C ILE A 79 -6.05 8.23 13.57
N VAL A 80 -4.95 7.66 13.06
CA VAL A 80 -4.61 6.23 13.22
C VAL A 80 -3.21 6.01 13.81
N ALA A 81 -2.52 7.06 14.24
CA ALA A 81 -1.11 6.98 14.64
C ALA A 81 -0.85 6.03 15.84
N ASP A 82 -1.80 5.90 16.75
CA ASP A 82 -1.77 4.95 17.88
C ASP A 82 -2.21 3.52 17.50
N LEU A 83 -2.83 3.35 16.33
CA LEU A 83 -3.25 2.04 15.82
C LEU A 83 -2.11 1.34 15.07
N VAL A 84 -1.12 2.07 14.53
CA VAL A 84 0.08 1.47 13.94
C VAL A 84 1.14 1.08 15.01
N PRO A 85 2.10 0.18 14.69
CA PRO A 85 3.15 -0.19 15.65
C PRO A 85 3.94 1.01 16.19
N PRO A 86 4.33 1.04 17.48
CA PRO A 86 5.12 2.13 18.04
C PRO A 86 6.42 2.37 17.25
N GLY A 87 6.79 3.64 17.10
CA GLY A 87 7.93 4.04 16.28
C GLY A 87 7.66 4.04 14.77
N SER A 88 6.44 3.71 14.35
CA SER A 88 6.03 3.87 12.96
C SER A 88 5.79 5.33 12.61
N ARG A 89 6.06 5.68 11.35
CA ARG A 89 5.66 6.96 10.76
C ARG A 89 4.58 6.72 9.71
N VAL A 90 3.35 7.17 9.99
CA VAL A 90 2.24 7.07 9.03
C VAL A 90 2.46 8.05 7.88
N GLY A 91 2.37 7.55 6.65
CA GLY A 91 2.55 8.31 5.42
C GLY A 91 1.22 8.73 4.78
N ASP A 92 0.29 7.78 4.64
CA ASP A 92 -1.01 8.03 4.04
C ASP A 92 -2.10 7.17 4.68
N VAL A 93 -3.30 7.74 4.75
CA VAL A 93 -4.51 7.06 5.20
C VAL A 93 -5.61 7.39 4.23
N SER A 94 -6.18 6.37 3.59
CA SER A 94 -7.19 6.56 2.57
C SER A 94 -8.30 5.53 2.64
N LYS A 95 -9.49 5.92 2.20
CA LYS A 95 -10.63 5.04 1.99
C LYS A 95 -11.03 5.12 0.52
N PHE A 96 -10.97 4.00 -0.18
CA PHE A 96 -11.49 3.90 -1.54
C PHE A 96 -12.88 3.28 -1.51
N THR A 97 -13.83 3.88 -2.22
CA THR A 97 -15.21 3.41 -2.31
C THR A 97 -15.59 3.20 -3.77
N THR A 98 -16.06 2.00 -4.12
CA THR A 98 -16.56 1.65 -5.45
C THR A 98 -17.74 0.70 -5.35
N ASN A 99 -18.82 0.96 -6.08
CA ASN A 99 -20.01 0.09 -6.14
C ASN A 99 -20.58 -0.33 -4.77
N GLY A 100 -20.54 0.57 -3.78
CA GLY A 100 -21.03 0.30 -2.43
C GLY A 100 -20.09 -0.54 -1.55
N ALA A 101 -18.94 -0.97 -2.06
CA ALA A 101 -17.87 -1.56 -1.29
C ALA A 101 -16.75 -0.54 -1.05
N SER A 102 -16.10 -0.63 0.09
CA SER A 102 -14.99 0.22 0.47
C SER A 102 -13.83 -0.57 1.06
N HIS A 103 -12.64 0.01 0.99
CA HIS A 103 -11.50 -0.48 1.73
C HIS A 103 -10.68 0.68 2.27
N VAL A 104 -10.17 0.51 3.48
CA VAL A 104 -9.28 1.47 4.13
C VAL A 104 -7.86 1.00 3.96
N THR A 105 -6.97 1.89 3.55
CA THR A 105 -5.54 1.65 3.43
C THR A 105 -4.77 2.56 4.38
N ILE A 106 -3.86 1.99 5.15
CA ILE A 106 -2.89 2.71 5.99
C ILE A 106 -1.49 2.37 5.48
N ASP A 107 -0.76 3.39 5.04
CA ASP A 107 0.64 3.30 4.62
C ASP A 107 1.51 3.88 5.74
N TYR A 108 2.45 3.10 6.27
CA TYR A 108 3.37 3.53 7.31
C TYR A 108 4.77 2.95 7.13
N TRP A 109 5.75 3.61 7.74
CA TRP A 109 7.14 3.20 7.75
C TRP A 109 7.54 2.71 9.13
N LEU A 110 8.15 1.53 9.22
CA LEU A 110 8.74 1.00 10.45
C LEU A 110 10.20 0.62 10.19
N GLY A 111 11.12 1.48 10.65
CA GLY A 111 12.53 1.38 10.29
C GLY A 111 12.74 1.52 8.78
N SER A 112 13.40 0.55 8.16
CA SER A 112 13.63 0.47 6.70
C SER A 112 12.49 -0.17 5.90
N HIS A 113 11.39 -0.53 6.56
CA HIS A 113 10.28 -1.23 5.91
C HIS A 113 9.11 -0.29 5.68
N ARG A 114 8.55 -0.31 4.47
CA ARG A 114 7.23 0.27 4.20
C ARG A 114 6.18 -0.80 4.38
N CYS A 115 5.17 -0.51 5.18
CA CYS A 115 4.06 -1.38 5.45
C CYS A 115 2.77 -0.74 4.93
N ILE A 116 2.01 -1.49 4.16
CA ILE A 116 0.70 -1.08 3.67
C ILE A 116 -0.31 -2.09 4.19
N VAL A 117 -1.25 -1.63 4.99
CA VAL A 117 -2.33 -2.47 5.52
C VAL A 117 -3.64 -2.03 4.89
N THR A 118 -4.34 -2.97 4.27
CA THR A 118 -5.66 -2.76 3.67
C THR A 118 -6.71 -3.56 4.44
N TYR A 119 -7.74 -2.86 4.93
CA TYR A 119 -8.90 -3.43 5.62
C TYR A 119 -10.07 -3.43 4.64
N PHE A 120 -10.60 -4.60 4.29
CA PHE A 120 -11.74 -4.74 3.37
C PHE A 120 -13.07 -4.79 4.14
N ASP A 121 -14.18 -4.48 3.45
CA ASP A 121 -15.52 -4.48 4.06
C ASP A 121 -15.99 -5.89 4.46
N ASP A 122 -15.46 -6.94 3.82
CA ASP A 122 -15.73 -8.34 4.17
C ASP A 122 -14.95 -8.82 5.42
N GLY A 123 -14.22 -7.92 6.07
CA GLY A 123 -13.40 -8.20 7.25
C GLY A 123 -12.02 -8.79 6.94
N LYS A 124 -11.69 -9.04 5.66
CA LYS A 124 -10.35 -9.48 5.29
C LYS A 124 -9.34 -8.36 5.48
N ILE A 125 -8.11 -8.75 5.80
CA ILE A 125 -6.98 -7.84 5.92
C ILE A 125 -5.86 -8.32 5.00
N ARG A 126 -5.28 -7.37 4.28
CA ARG A 126 -4.05 -7.58 3.51
C ARG A 126 -2.96 -6.73 4.10
N LYS A 127 -1.78 -7.31 4.30
CA LYS A 127 -0.59 -6.58 4.72
C LYS A 127 0.53 -6.81 3.73
N THR A 128 1.06 -5.72 3.21
CA THR A 128 2.20 -5.70 2.29
C THR A 128 3.38 -5.07 3.02
N VAL A 129 4.53 -5.75 3.01
CA VAL A 129 5.78 -5.26 3.60
C VAL A 129 6.80 -5.18 2.47
N TYR A 130 7.33 -3.98 2.23
CA TYR A 130 8.46 -3.78 1.32
C TYR A 130 9.74 -3.62 2.13
N ASP A 131 10.67 -4.55 1.93
CA ASP A 131 12.04 -4.46 2.43
C ASP A 131 12.92 -3.77 1.39
N GLN A 132 13.30 -2.53 1.68
CA GLN A 132 14.15 -1.71 0.81
C GLN A 132 15.57 -2.26 0.66
N ILE A 133 16.07 -2.99 1.66
CA ILE A 133 17.45 -3.48 1.66
C ILE A 133 17.54 -4.70 0.74
N ALA A 134 16.58 -5.62 0.85
CA ALA A 134 16.53 -6.81 0.02
C ALA A 134 15.89 -6.59 -1.36
N ASP A 135 15.17 -5.47 -1.51
CA ASP A 135 14.31 -5.10 -2.64
C ASP A 135 13.23 -6.17 -2.91
N ILE A 136 12.54 -6.57 -1.85
CA ILE A 136 11.54 -7.63 -1.86
C ILE A 136 10.23 -7.11 -1.26
N VAL A 137 9.13 -7.46 -1.91
CA VAL A 137 7.78 -7.25 -1.40
C VAL A 137 7.23 -8.56 -0.89
N TYR A 138 6.75 -8.53 0.34
CA TYR A 138 6.07 -9.63 1.00
C TYR A 138 4.61 -9.28 1.21
N ILE A 139 3.73 -10.24 1.00
CA ILE A 139 2.28 -10.04 1.12
C ILE A 139 1.71 -11.14 2.03
N ASN A 140 0.94 -10.75 3.04
CA ASN A 140 0.06 -11.63 3.80
C ASN A 140 -1.40 -11.33 3.40
N GLU A 141 -2.06 -12.31 2.79
CA GLU A 141 -3.50 -12.27 2.49
C GLU A 141 -4.28 -12.98 3.60
N ASN A 142 -4.65 -12.24 4.65
CA ASN A 142 -5.56 -12.67 5.70
C ASN A 142 -5.15 -13.94 6.50
N ASP A 143 -3.85 -14.23 6.61
CA ASP A 143 -3.25 -15.47 7.16
C ASP A 143 -3.47 -16.74 6.31
N GLU A 144 -3.98 -16.60 5.10
CA GLU A 144 -4.22 -17.73 4.21
C GLU A 144 -3.03 -17.98 3.27
N LYS A 145 -2.28 -16.92 2.95
CA LYS A 145 -1.16 -16.99 2.01
C LYS A 145 -0.11 -15.92 2.30
N ILE A 146 1.13 -16.37 2.54
CA ILE A 146 2.31 -15.52 2.50
C ILE A 146 2.99 -15.72 1.16
N SER A 147 3.13 -14.66 0.36
CA SER A 147 3.95 -14.64 -0.84
C SER A 147 5.09 -13.64 -0.71
N ALA A 148 6.19 -13.91 -1.43
CA ALA A 148 7.36 -13.06 -1.49
C ALA A 148 7.75 -12.90 -2.96
N ASP A 149 7.80 -11.66 -3.41
CA ASP A 149 8.12 -11.31 -4.79
C ASP A 149 9.29 -10.31 -4.78
N ARG A 150 10.37 -10.66 -5.48
CA ARG A 150 11.49 -9.74 -5.70
C ARG A 150 11.16 -8.83 -6.86
N PHE A 151 11.29 -7.52 -6.68
CA PHE A 151 11.21 -6.60 -7.80
C PHE A 151 12.54 -6.65 -8.56
N GLU A 152 12.62 -7.48 -9.60
CA GLU A 152 13.67 -7.29 -10.61
C GLU A 152 13.27 -6.10 -11.48
N VAL A 153 13.75 -4.89 -11.14
CA VAL A 153 13.64 -3.75 -12.03
C VAL A 153 14.58 -3.97 -13.21
N ARG A 154 14.10 -4.69 -14.23
CA ARG A 154 14.80 -4.78 -15.51
C ARG A 154 14.86 -3.41 -16.15
N SER A 155 15.99 -2.76 -16.01
CA SER A 155 16.20 -1.41 -16.51
C SER A 155 16.56 -1.51 -17.98
N THR A 156 15.57 -1.31 -18.84
CA THR A 156 15.83 -1.23 -20.29
C THR A 156 16.33 0.16 -20.63
N ARG A 157 17.63 0.29 -20.93
CA ARG A 157 18.22 1.54 -21.42
C ARG A 157 18.41 1.46 -22.93
N ARG A 158 17.84 2.43 -23.65
CA ARG A 158 18.12 2.60 -25.07
C ARG A 158 19.41 3.40 -25.23
N ILE A 159 20.42 2.79 -25.86
CA ILE A 159 21.68 3.44 -26.23
C ILE A 159 21.78 3.39 -27.76
N GLY A 160 21.38 4.49 -28.41
CA GLY A 160 21.30 4.55 -29.88
C GLY A 160 20.25 3.58 -30.47
N PRO A 161 20.59 2.75 -31.48
CA PRO A 161 19.66 1.78 -32.03
C PRO A 161 19.49 0.52 -31.15
N PHE A 162 20.31 0.36 -30.10
CA PHE A 162 20.30 -0.83 -29.26
C PHE A 162 19.44 -0.63 -28.00
N LEU A 163 18.61 -1.63 -27.71
CA LEU A 163 17.98 -1.82 -26.40
C LEU A 163 18.91 -2.71 -25.58
N ILE A 164 19.36 -2.23 -24.42
CA ILE A 164 20.11 -3.04 -23.46
C ILE A 164 19.25 -3.20 -22.22
N THR A 165 19.00 -4.45 -21.83
CA THR A 165 18.27 -4.82 -20.62
C THR A 165 19.29 -5.21 -19.56
N TYR A 166 19.28 -4.50 -18.42
CA TYR A 166 20.04 -4.84 -17.22
C TYR A 166 19.10 -5.37 -16.14
#